data_AF-A0A5J5EST2-F1
#
_entry.id   AF-A0A5J5EST2-F1
#
_cell.length_a   1.000
_cell.length_b   1.000
_cell.length_c   1.000
_cell.angle_alpha   90.00
_cell.angle_beta   90.00
_cell.angle_gamma   90.00
#
_symmetry.space_group_name_H-M   'P 1'
#
loop_
_entity.id
_entity.type
_entity.pdbx_description
1 polymer ?
#
loop_
_entity_poly.entity_id
_entity_poly.type
_entity_poly.pdbx_seq_one_letter_code
_entity_poly.pdbx_strand_id
1 'polypeptide(L)'
;MKSKSERLAHPSAFRRFKNTGGREFDLACDDTYIVHPFPDGGLPFVLDIWQRKSFYLSIQTLTYKMPPVALSSSPPREATVIAANGQTYTLSGVVSENAITTDNSYRGYDHVHWWVGNAKQAAIYYMTLFGFKPLAYKGLETGSRCVASHAISNGKVTFVLSSALRDPASEDVSEEDRQMLREMARHHATHGDAVKDVAFEVDDVEAVYSEAIRNGAIGVRSPIREKDEGGEVITATVKTYGDTTHTLVERRGYRGAFLPGYRPATAVQPTTLLPPITLEAIDHCVGNQDWGEMEDACDYYEKALGFHRFWSVDDKDICTDFSALKSIVMASPNELVKMPINEPAHGKKKSQIEEYIDFFGGAGVQHIALRTVDIISAVANLKARGVEFISVPETYYDTMRKRLAASKVKVNEDFATLERLNILVDFDEGGYLLQLFTKPIMDRPTVFIEIIQRNNFSGFGAGNFKSLFEAIEREQAMRGNL
;
A
#
# COMPACT_ATOMS: atom_id res chain seq x y z
N MET A 1 57.30 -16.46 11.82
CA MET A 1 57.31 -16.45 13.31
C MET A 1 55.92 -16.13 13.81
N LYS A 2 55.54 -16.74 14.95
CA LYS A 2 54.19 -16.80 15.51
C LYS A 2 53.54 -15.43 15.80
N SER A 3 52.22 -15.47 15.81
CA SER A 3 51.22 -14.47 16.20
C SER A 3 51.52 -13.66 17.45
N LYS A 4 51.03 -12.41 17.49
CA LYS A 4 50.27 -11.89 18.64
C LYS A 4 49.16 -10.95 18.17
N SER A 5 47.93 -11.34 18.49
CA SER A 5 46.77 -10.46 18.58
C SER A 5 46.83 -9.73 19.92
N GLU A 6 46.67 -8.41 19.92
CA GLU A 6 46.19 -7.68 21.09
C GLU A 6 44.98 -6.84 20.65
N ARG A 7 43.79 -7.26 21.12
CA ARG A 7 42.63 -6.38 21.22
C ARG A 7 42.78 -5.61 22.53
N LEU A 8 42.79 -4.29 22.47
CA LEU A 8 42.46 -3.43 23.59
C LEU A 8 41.25 -2.58 23.19
N ALA A 9 40.27 -2.55 24.08
CA ALA A 9 39.00 -1.87 23.94
C ALA A 9 39.15 -0.33 24.07
N HIS A 10 38.41 0.39 23.20
CA HIS A 10 37.95 1.81 23.17
C HIS A 10 38.54 2.87 24.14
N PRO A 11 38.72 4.14 23.71
CA PRO A 11 37.75 4.93 22.93
C PRO A 11 38.32 5.67 21.70
N SER A 12 37.41 6.15 20.86
CA SER A 12 37.61 6.97 19.66
C SER A 12 38.81 7.93 19.71
N ALA A 13 39.84 7.65 18.91
CA ALA A 13 40.95 8.58 18.71
C ALA A 13 40.57 9.64 17.66
N PHE A 14 40.21 10.83 18.12
CA PHE A 14 40.11 12.00 17.25
C PHE A 14 41.51 12.49 16.88
N ARG A 15 41.77 12.69 15.59
CA ARG A 15 42.97 13.40 15.13
C ARG A 15 42.63 14.85 14.79
N ARG A 16 43.47 15.76 15.27
CA ARG A 16 43.34 17.20 15.08
C ARG A 16 44.02 17.62 13.79
N PHE A 17 43.28 18.25 12.89
CA PHE A 17 43.79 18.75 11.60
C PHE A 17 43.62 20.26 11.51
N LYS A 18 44.48 20.89 10.71
CA LYS A 18 44.51 22.33 10.49
C LYS A 18 44.43 22.59 9.00
N ASN A 19 43.43 23.34 8.55
CA ASN A 19 43.31 23.65 7.12
C ASN A 19 44.26 24.80 6.71
N THR A 20 44.36 25.04 5.41
CA THR A 20 45.19 26.11 4.80
C THR A 20 44.78 27.53 5.22
N GLY A 21 43.62 27.71 5.86
CA GLY A 21 43.16 28.96 6.48
C GLY A 21 43.33 29.03 8.01
N GLY A 22 44.01 28.06 8.63
CA GLY A 22 44.39 28.09 10.05
C GLY A 22 43.34 27.65 11.06
N ARG A 23 42.14 27.18 10.63
CA ARG A 23 41.14 26.62 11.55
C ARG A 23 41.43 25.15 11.87
N GLU A 24 41.27 24.79 13.14
CA GLU A 24 41.46 23.43 13.65
C GLU A 24 40.13 22.70 13.83
N PHE A 25 40.10 21.40 13.53
CA PHE A 25 38.95 20.51 13.75
C PHE A 25 39.39 19.06 13.99
N ASP A 26 38.54 18.32 14.68
CA ASP A 26 38.79 16.95 15.16
C ASP A 26 37.95 15.95 14.34
N LEU A 27 38.58 14.93 13.76
CA LEU A 27 37.92 13.87 12.97
C LEU A 27 38.12 12.50 13.61
N ALA A 28 37.06 11.70 13.68
CA ALA A 28 37.11 10.29 14.05
C ALA A 28 37.53 9.48 12.82
N CYS A 29 38.63 8.72 12.93
CA CYS A 29 39.14 7.89 11.84
C CYS A 29 38.68 6.44 12.00
N ASP A 30 37.85 5.95 11.08
CA ASP A 30 37.88 4.57 10.63
C ASP A 30 37.92 4.60 9.08
N ASP A 31 38.91 3.90 8.52
CA ASP A 31 39.25 3.70 7.11
C ASP A 31 39.90 4.83 6.28
N THR A 32 40.85 4.40 5.45
CA THR A 32 41.85 5.16 4.67
C THR A 32 41.29 5.86 3.42
N TYR A 33 41.62 7.14 3.24
CA TYR A 33 41.37 7.90 2.00
C TYR A 33 42.69 8.47 1.42
N ILE A 34 42.80 8.55 0.09
CA ILE A 34 43.85 9.31 -0.61
C ILE A 34 43.25 10.63 -1.10
N VAL A 35 43.84 11.75 -0.72
CA VAL A 35 43.44 13.10 -1.13
C VAL A 35 44.38 13.60 -2.23
N HIS A 36 43.84 14.02 -3.37
CA HIS A 36 44.59 14.78 -4.38
C HIS A 36 44.29 16.28 -4.26
N PRO A 37 45.31 17.16 -4.27
CA PRO A 37 45.10 18.60 -4.29
C PRO A 37 44.81 19.08 -5.72
N PHE A 38 43.75 19.87 -5.90
CA PHE A 38 43.56 20.70 -7.09
C PHE A 38 44.17 22.08 -6.86
N PRO A 39 44.86 22.67 -7.86
CA PRO A 39 45.09 24.11 -7.87
C PRO A 39 43.73 24.77 -8.09
N ASP A 40 43.42 25.81 -7.30
CA ASP A 40 42.20 26.63 -7.40
C ASP A 40 40.99 26.17 -6.54
N GLY A 41 41.21 26.10 -5.22
CA GLY A 41 40.27 26.61 -4.21
C GLY A 41 38.86 26.02 -4.06
N GLY A 42 38.50 24.93 -4.73
CA GLY A 42 37.19 24.27 -4.61
C GLY A 42 37.02 23.37 -3.37
N LEU A 43 35.78 23.25 -2.87
CA LEU A 43 35.39 22.31 -1.80
C LEU A 43 35.58 20.84 -2.24
N PRO A 44 35.95 19.91 -1.34
CA PRO A 44 36.18 18.52 -1.69
C PRO A 44 34.88 17.78 -2.01
N PHE A 45 34.84 17.05 -3.12
CA PHE A 45 33.84 16.01 -3.40
C PHE A 45 34.50 14.63 -3.25
N VAL A 46 33.82 13.71 -2.56
CA VAL A 46 34.19 12.29 -2.49
C VAL A 46 33.62 11.62 -3.75
N LEU A 47 34.51 11.09 -4.59
CA LEU A 47 34.16 10.34 -5.78
C LEU A 47 34.43 8.86 -5.50
N ASP A 48 33.41 8.02 -5.46
CA ASP A 48 33.59 6.58 -5.38
C ASP A 48 33.73 6.01 -6.79
N ILE A 49 34.95 5.57 -7.14
CA ILE A 49 35.25 4.81 -8.37
C ILE A 49 35.70 3.43 -7.90
N TRP A 50 35.01 2.38 -8.34
CA TRP A 50 35.57 1.03 -8.30
C TRP A 50 35.61 0.37 -9.68
N GLN A 51 36.84 0.28 -10.22
CA GLN A 51 37.22 -0.64 -11.28
C GLN A 51 38.00 -1.84 -10.71
N ARG A 52 37.42 -3.04 -10.94
CA ARG A 52 38.01 -4.35 -11.28
C ARG A 52 39.26 -4.88 -10.55
N LYS A 53 39.18 -6.15 -10.11
CA LYS A 53 40.17 -7.20 -10.48
C LYS A 53 39.64 -8.63 -10.34
N SER A 54 39.96 -9.42 -11.37
CA SER A 54 39.64 -10.81 -11.61
C SER A 54 40.33 -11.79 -10.66
N PHE A 55 39.68 -12.91 -10.35
CA PHE A 55 40.33 -14.17 -9.98
C PHE A 55 39.73 -15.31 -10.81
N TYR A 56 40.60 -16.09 -11.43
CA TYR A 56 40.31 -17.35 -12.10
C TYR A 56 40.11 -18.46 -11.07
N LEU A 57 39.02 -19.22 -11.16
CA LEU A 57 38.96 -20.57 -10.62
C LEU A 57 38.20 -21.46 -11.62
N SER A 58 38.90 -22.45 -12.17
CA SER A 58 38.35 -23.45 -13.07
C SER A 58 37.55 -24.50 -12.27
N ILE A 59 36.28 -24.69 -12.58
CA ILE A 59 35.57 -25.93 -12.25
C ILE A 59 34.74 -26.35 -13.47
N GLN A 60 34.85 -27.64 -13.77
CA GLN A 60 34.43 -28.32 -14.99
C GLN A 60 32.92 -28.26 -15.23
N THR A 61 32.59 -28.20 -16.52
CA THR A 61 31.29 -28.31 -17.15
C THR A 61 30.56 -29.61 -16.82
N LEU A 62 29.34 -29.51 -16.29
CA LEU A 62 28.30 -30.52 -16.41
C LEU A 62 27.03 -29.82 -16.89
N THR A 63 26.78 -29.93 -18.19
CA THR A 63 25.58 -29.43 -18.86
C THR A 63 24.37 -30.27 -18.46
N TYR A 64 23.43 -29.69 -17.71
CA TYR A 64 22.05 -30.18 -17.63
C TYR A 64 21.13 -29.13 -18.24
N LYS A 65 20.63 -29.41 -19.45
CA LYS A 65 19.56 -28.61 -20.07
C LYS A 65 18.26 -28.90 -19.32
N MET A 66 17.75 -27.93 -18.57
CA MET A 66 16.35 -27.96 -18.13
C MET A 66 15.48 -27.20 -19.14
N PRO A 67 14.31 -27.73 -19.53
CA PRO A 67 13.34 -26.98 -20.33
C PRO A 67 12.72 -25.85 -19.49
N PRO A 68 12.15 -24.80 -20.13
CA PRO A 68 11.47 -23.74 -19.39
C PRO A 68 10.25 -24.33 -18.68
N VAL A 69 10.27 -24.29 -17.34
CA VAL A 69 9.15 -24.68 -16.49
C VAL A 69 8.12 -23.55 -16.57
N ALA A 70 6.93 -23.85 -17.08
CA ALA A 70 5.77 -23.02 -16.87
C ALA A 70 5.41 -23.10 -15.37
N LEU A 71 5.62 -22.01 -14.65
CA LEU A 71 5.10 -21.84 -13.29
C LEU A 71 3.58 -21.68 -13.41
N SER A 72 2.84 -22.73 -13.10
CA SER A 72 1.38 -22.68 -12.91
C SER A 72 1.10 -21.96 -11.59
N SER A 73 0.75 -20.67 -11.66
CA SER A 73 0.57 -19.77 -10.51
C SER A 73 -0.88 -19.42 -10.19
N SER A 74 -1.86 -20.23 -10.63
CA SER A 74 -3.24 -20.07 -10.17
C SER A 74 -3.38 -20.69 -8.78
N PRO A 75 -4.01 -20.01 -7.80
CA PRO A 75 -4.35 -20.65 -6.54
C PRO A 75 -5.27 -21.85 -6.85
N PRO A 76 -5.06 -23.01 -6.19
CA PRO A 76 -5.96 -24.13 -6.34
C PRO A 76 -7.38 -23.69 -5.96
N ARG A 77 -8.38 -24.15 -6.72
CA ARG A 77 -9.80 -23.90 -6.44
C ARG A 77 -10.28 -24.45 -5.08
N GLU A 78 -9.40 -25.15 -4.36
CA GLU A 78 -9.63 -25.79 -3.08
C GLU A 78 -8.49 -25.42 -2.12
N ALA A 79 -8.82 -25.15 -0.86
CA ALA A 79 -7.83 -24.78 0.15
C ALA A 79 -6.72 -25.84 0.25
N THR A 80 -5.45 -25.42 0.21
CA THR A 80 -4.30 -26.31 0.33
C THR A 80 -3.42 -25.95 1.51
N VAL A 81 -2.86 -26.96 2.19
CA VAL A 81 -1.86 -26.78 3.26
C VAL A 81 -0.52 -27.32 2.78
N ILE A 82 0.55 -26.58 3.06
CA ILE A 82 1.93 -27.02 2.80
C ILE A 82 2.50 -27.57 4.11
N ALA A 83 2.82 -28.86 4.14
CA ALA A 83 3.45 -29.47 5.30
C ALA A 83 4.95 -29.12 5.36
N ALA A 84 5.56 -29.29 6.54
CA ALA A 84 6.98 -29.01 6.78
C ALA A 84 7.95 -29.82 5.87
N ASN A 85 7.47 -30.84 5.18
CA ASN A 85 8.21 -31.61 4.18
C ASN A 85 8.09 -31.06 2.74
N GLY A 86 7.44 -29.90 2.57
CA GLY A 86 7.24 -29.26 1.27
C GLY A 86 6.14 -29.88 0.40
N GLN A 87 5.35 -30.82 0.93
CA GLN A 87 4.20 -31.37 0.20
C GLN A 87 2.94 -30.54 0.41
N THR A 88 2.25 -30.25 -0.69
CA THR A 88 0.95 -29.57 -0.73
C THR A 88 -0.17 -30.60 -0.62
N TYR A 89 -1.10 -30.38 0.30
CA TYR A 89 -2.29 -31.23 0.52
C TYR A 89 -3.55 -30.42 0.21
N THR A 90 -4.45 -30.94 -0.63
CA THR A 90 -5.80 -30.41 -0.84
C THR A 90 -6.72 -30.77 0.32
N LEU A 91 -7.29 -29.75 0.97
CA LEU A 91 -8.28 -29.90 2.04
C LEU A 91 -9.67 -30.15 1.42
N SER A 92 -9.95 -31.40 1.05
CA SER A 92 -11.33 -31.80 0.77
C SER A 92 -12.02 -32.25 2.07
N GLY A 93 -13.01 -31.50 2.54
CA GLY A 93 -13.92 -31.95 3.60
C GLY A 93 -13.41 -31.85 5.05
N VAL A 94 -12.32 -31.12 5.30
CA VAL A 94 -11.92 -30.77 6.68
C VAL A 94 -12.60 -29.46 7.06
N VAL A 95 -13.76 -29.58 7.71
CA VAL A 95 -14.32 -28.47 8.47
C VAL A 95 -13.45 -28.32 9.70
N SER A 96 -12.80 -27.16 9.88
CA SER A 96 -12.19 -26.82 11.17
C SER A 96 -13.24 -27.02 12.25
N GLU A 97 -12.96 -27.80 13.29
CA GLU A 97 -13.86 -27.91 14.46
C GLU A 97 -14.03 -26.55 15.18
N ASN A 98 -13.25 -25.53 14.79
CA ASN A 98 -13.38 -24.14 15.18
C ASN A 98 -13.84 -23.21 14.03
N ALA A 99 -14.37 -23.73 12.92
CA ALA A 99 -15.05 -22.89 11.93
C ALA A 99 -16.32 -22.35 12.57
N ILE A 100 -16.23 -21.12 13.10
CA ILE A 100 -17.36 -20.38 13.63
C ILE A 100 -18.41 -20.26 12.52
N THR A 101 -19.46 -21.06 12.64
CA THR A 101 -20.69 -20.94 11.86
C THR A 101 -21.52 -19.82 12.45
N THR A 102 -21.19 -18.57 12.14
CA THR A 102 -22.12 -17.45 12.36
C THR A 102 -22.14 -16.54 11.14
N ASP A 103 -23.36 -16.21 10.73
CA ASP A 103 -23.83 -15.44 9.56
C ASP A 103 -23.36 -13.97 9.55
N ASN A 104 -22.11 -13.71 9.92
CA ASN A 104 -21.49 -12.38 10.06
C ASN A 104 -20.71 -12.04 8.78
N SER A 105 -21.41 -11.98 7.65
CA SER A 105 -20.73 -11.85 6.36
C SER A 105 -20.18 -10.44 6.16
N TYR A 106 -18.93 -10.36 5.66
CA TYR A 106 -18.36 -9.12 5.14
C TYR A 106 -19.02 -8.81 3.79
N ARG A 107 -19.56 -7.62 3.62
CA ARG A 107 -20.17 -7.18 2.34
C ARG A 107 -19.18 -6.49 1.40
N GLY A 108 -17.96 -6.25 1.86
CA GLY A 108 -16.88 -5.61 1.13
C GLY A 108 -16.41 -4.33 1.82
N TYR A 109 -15.67 -3.51 1.08
CA TYR A 109 -15.28 -2.17 1.53
C TYR A 109 -16.48 -1.24 1.62
N ASP A 110 -16.58 -0.49 2.72
CA ASP A 110 -17.58 0.58 2.85
C ASP A 110 -17.01 1.92 2.36
N HIS A 111 -15.87 2.33 2.92
CA HIS A 111 -15.14 3.53 2.53
C HIS A 111 -13.69 3.49 3.02
N VAL A 112 -12.87 4.41 2.51
CA VAL A 112 -11.53 4.70 3.06
C VAL A 112 -11.54 6.10 3.65
N HIS A 113 -11.19 6.23 4.92
CA HIS A 113 -11.13 7.50 5.64
C HIS A 113 -9.69 8.02 5.67
N TRP A 114 -9.51 9.21 5.16
CA TRP A 114 -8.26 9.94 5.13
C TRP A 114 -8.27 11.07 6.14
N TRP A 115 -7.17 11.21 6.87
CA TRP A 115 -6.87 12.40 7.63
C TRP A 115 -5.86 13.23 6.85
N VAL A 116 -6.25 14.46 6.55
CA VAL A 116 -5.54 15.34 5.63
C VAL A 116 -5.45 16.75 6.21
N GLY A 117 -4.45 17.51 5.79
CA GLY A 117 -4.27 18.91 6.20
C GLY A 117 -5.40 19.82 5.73
N ASN A 118 -5.95 19.57 4.53
CA ASN A 118 -7.07 20.33 3.98
C ASN A 118 -8.07 19.46 3.20
N ALA A 119 -9.13 19.02 3.87
CA ALA A 119 -10.14 18.13 3.36
C ALA A 119 -10.89 18.68 2.15
N LYS A 120 -11.06 20.01 2.08
CA LYS A 120 -11.74 20.66 0.95
C LYS A 120 -10.88 20.58 -0.31
N GLN A 121 -9.58 20.87 -0.20
CA GLN A 121 -8.66 20.78 -1.33
C GLN A 121 -8.42 19.33 -1.75
N ALA A 122 -8.21 18.41 -0.79
CA ALA A 122 -8.06 16.99 -1.07
C ALA A 122 -9.30 16.42 -1.80
N ALA A 123 -10.52 16.75 -1.35
CA ALA A 123 -11.72 16.34 -2.05
C ALA A 123 -11.77 16.88 -3.49
N ILE A 124 -11.42 18.16 -3.72
CA ILE A 124 -11.38 18.75 -5.07
C ILE A 124 -10.32 18.05 -5.95
N TYR A 125 -9.16 17.69 -5.40
CA TYR A 125 -8.13 16.93 -6.11
C TYR A 125 -8.69 15.60 -6.66
N TYR A 126 -9.31 14.77 -5.81
CA TYR A 126 -9.88 13.50 -6.24
C TYR A 126 -11.08 13.66 -7.18
N MET A 127 -11.92 14.68 -6.98
CA MET A 127 -13.05 14.94 -7.89
C MET A 127 -12.56 15.38 -9.29
N THR A 128 -11.53 16.23 -9.32
CA THR A 128 -10.99 16.79 -10.57
C THR A 128 -10.17 15.76 -11.32
N LEU A 129 -9.19 15.14 -10.65
CA LEU A 129 -8.22 14.26 -11.29
C LEU A 129 -8.74 12.82 -11.45
N PHE A 130 -9.39 12.28 -10.41
CA PHE A 130 -9.84 10.88 -10.36
C PHE A 130 -11.32 10.68 -10.71
N GLY A 131 -12.04 11.77 -11.02
CA GLY A 131 -13.43 11.69 -11.47
C GLY A 131 -14.44 11.33 -10.38
N PHE A 132 -14.05 11.48 -9.11
CA PHE A 132 -15.00 11.36 -8.00
C PHE A 132 -16.07 12.44 -8.05
N LYS A 133 -17.19 12.17 -7.39
CA LYS A 133 -18.34 13.06 -7.27
C LYS A 133 -18.61 13.33 -5.79
N PRO A 134 -19.22 14.47 -5.45
CA PRO A 134 -19.52 14.80 -4.07
C PRO A 134 -20.67 13.91 -3.61
N LEU A 135 -20.50 13.21 -2.48
CA LEU A 135 -21.51 12.33 -1.92
C LEU A 135 -22.23 13.04 -0.77
N ALA A 136 -21.48 13.40 0.26
CA ALA A 136 -22.01 14.00 1.46
C ALA A 136 -20.98 14.89 2.17
N TYR A 137 -21.45 15.73 3.08
CA TYR A 137 -20.62 16.66 3.83
C TYR A 137 -21.03 16.68 5.31
N LYS A 138 -20.02 16.74 6.18
CA LYS A 138 -20.16 17.01 7.61
C LYS A 138 -19.18 18.11 7.99
N GLY A 139 -19.62 19.13 8.71
CA GLY A 139 -18.77 20.26 9.09
C GLY A 139 -19.54 21.35 9.83
N LEU A 140 -19.04 22.58 9.79
CA LEU A 140 -19.58 23.69 10.58
C LEU A 140 -21.08 23.90 10.33
N GLU A 141 -21.50 23.80 9.07
CA GLU A 141 -22.88 24.00 8.62
C GLU A 141 -23.80 22.81 8.91
N THR A 142 -23.24 21.69 9.41
CA THR A 142 -23.99 20.50 9.85
C THR A 142 -23.86 20.25 11.35
N GLY A 143 -23.32 21.23 12.09
CA GLY A 143 -23.12 21.12 13.53
C GLY A 143 -21.82 20.45 13.97
N SER A 144 -20.99 19.93 13.05
CA SER A 144 -19.66 19.42 13.41
C SER A 144 -18.67 20.58 13.56
N ARG A 145 -18.28 20.85 14.81
CA ARG A 145 -17.54 22.06 15.18
C ARG A 145 -16.03 21.90 15.17
N CYS A 146 -15.55 20.65 15.31
CA CYS A 146 -14.13 20.34 15.47
C CYS A 146 -13.52 19.68 14.22
N VAL A 147 -14.32 19.04 13.35
CA VAL A 147 -13.84 18.34 12.16
C VAL A 147 -14.74 18.64 10.96
N ALA A 148 -14.13 18.83 9.80
CA ALA A 148 -14.85 18.87 8.52
C ALA A 148 -14.50 17.63 7.72
N SER A 149 -15.52 16.96 7.18
CA SER A 149 -15.42 15.73 6.42
C SER A 149 -16.16 15.86 5.09
N HIS A 150 -15.43 15.63 4.01
CA HIS A 150 -15.97 15.55 2.66
C HIS A 150 -16.02 14.07 2.24
N ALA A 151 -17.23 13.51 2.13
CA ALA A 151 -17.42 12.20 1.52
C ALA A 151 -17.60 12.37 0.01
N ILE A 152 -16.79 11.66 -0.77
CA ILE A 152 -16.82 11.66 -2.23
C ILE A 152 -16.88 10.22 -2.74
N SER A 153 -17.50 10.00 -3.90
CA SER A 153 -17.61 8.65 -4.47
C SER A 153 -17.47 8.58 -5.99
N ASN A 154 -17.06 7.41 -6.48
CA ASN A 154 -17.12 7.02 -7.89
C ASN A 154 -17.51 5.54 -7.97
N GLY A 155 -18.67 5.24 -8.53
CA GLY A 155 -19.29 3.91 -8.40
C GLY A 155 -19.48 3.55 -6.93
N LYS A 156 -18.95 2.40 -6.50
CA LYS A 156 -18.95 1.99 -5.09
C LYS A 156 -17.69 2.38 -4.33
N VAL A 157 -16.74 3.08 -4.95
CA VAL A 157 -15.56 3.61 -4.26
C VAL A 157 -15.98 4.85 -3.48
N THR A 158 -15.78 4.87 -2.16
CA THR A 158 -16.07 6.03 -1.32
C THR A 158 -14.83 6.42 -0.53
N PHE A 159 -14.42 7.69 -0.62
CA PHE A 159 -13.40 8.29 0.23
C PHE A 159 -14.02 9.34 1.15
N VAL A 160 -13.59 9.36 2.40
CA VAL A 160 -13.93 10.38 3.39
C VAL A 160 -12.67 11.16 3.71
N LEU A 161 -12.62 12.45 3.38
CA LEU A 161 -11.45 13.30 3.58
C LEU A 161 -11.75 14.21 4.77
N SER A 162 -10.96 14.14 5.84
CA SER A 162 -11.23 14.90 7.07
C SER A 162 -10.06 15.75 7.54
N SER A 163 -10.38 16.95 8.03
CA SER A 163 -9.42 17.88 8.62
C SER A 163 -9.96 18.49 9.92
N ALA A 164 -9.05 18.77 10.84
CA ALA A 164 -9.33 19.55 12.03
C ALA A 164 -9.77 20.97 11.64
N LEU A 165 -10.74 21.50 12.40
CA LEU A 165 -11.33 22.83 12.24
C LEU A 165 -10.95 23.78 13.38
N ARG A 166 -10.39 23.23 14.47
CA ARG A 166 -10.01 23.96 15.68
C ARG A 166 -8.68 23.48 16.21
N ASP A 167 -8.02 24.34 16.98
CA ASP A 167 -6.84 23.99 17.76
C ASP A 167 -7.28 23.16 19.00
N PRO A 168 -6.64 22.02 19.30
CA PRO A 168 -6.90 21.26 20.54
C PRO A 168 -6.72 22.08 21.83
N ALA A 169 -5.95 23.17 21.81
CA ALA A 169 -5.78 24.08 22.94
C ALA A 169 -6.96 25.05 23.14
N SER A 170 -7.96 25.04 22.28
CA SER A 170 -9.15 25.89 22.41
C SER A 170 -9.94 25.57 23.69
N GLU A 171 -10.45 26.62 24.36
CA GLU A 171 -11.19 26.49 25.63
C GLU A 171 -12.56 25.81 25.44
N ASP A 172 -13.29 26.13 24.37
CA ASP A 172 -14.65 25.60 24.12
C ASP A 172 -14.68 24.25 23.38
N VAL A 173 -13.76 23.34 23.68
CA VAL A 173 -13.68 22.01 23.06
C VAL A 173 -13.82 20.95 24.15
N SER A 174 -14.72 19.98 23.96
CA SER A 174 -14.87 18.86 24.90
C SER A 174 -13.56 18.06 24.99
N GLU A 175 -13.33 17.34 26.09
CA GLU A 175 -12.08 16.57 26.21
C GLU A 175 -11.99 15.46 25.16
N GLU A 176 -13.13 14.88 24.75
CA GLU A 176 -13.24 13.90 23.66
C GLU A 176 -12.80 14.51 22.32
N ASP A 177 -13.34 15.67 21.96
CA ASP A 177 -12.95 16.38 20.73
C ASP A 177 -11.48 16.82 20.79
N ARG A 178 -11.01 17.26 21.97
CA ARG A 178 -9.62 17.66 22.17
C ARG A 178 -8.66 16.50 21.94
N GLN A 179 -9.00 15.31 22.44
CA GLN A 179 -8.19 14.11 22.22
C GLN A 179 -8.17 13.74 20.73
N MET A 180 -9.31 13.77 20.05
CA MET A 180 -9.38 13.55 18.60
C MET A 180 -8.54 14.57 17.82
N LEU A 181 -8.64 15.87 18.14
CA LEU A 181 -7.87 16.92 17.49
C LEU A 181 -6.36 16.75 17.70
N ARG A 182 -5.92 16.35 18.90
CA ARG A 182 -4.51 16.01 19.18
C ARG A 182 -4.05 14.82 18.34
N GLU A 183 -4.89 13.80 18.22
CA GLU A 183 -4.59 12.62 17.41
C GLU A 183 -4.47 12.99 15.92
N MET A 184 -5.41 13.78 15.39
CA MET A 184 -5.36 14.28 14.01
C MET A 184 -4.09 15.10 13.75
N ALA A 185 -3.73 16.00 14.66
CA ALA A 185 -2.52 16.80 14.55
C ALA A 185 -1.25 15.94 14.56
N ARG A 186 -1.18 14.95 15.47
CA ARG A 186 -0.04 14.01 15.54
C ARG A 186 0.05 13.15 14.28
N HIS A 187 -1.07 12.59 13.83
CA HIS A 187 -1.12 11.76 12.62
C HIS A 187 -0.64 12.55 11.41
N HIS A 188 -1.11 13.79 11.23
CA HIS A 188 -0.67 14.62 10.11
C HIS A 188 0.81 14.99 10.20
N ALA A 189 1.32 15.30 11.39
CA ALA A 189 2.74 15.58 11.59
C ALA A 189 3.62 14.36 11.23
N THR A 190 3.21 13.17 11.70
CA THR A 190 3.95 11.92 11.48
C THR A 190 3.86 11.45 10.03
N HIS A 191 2.66 11.38 9.46
CA HIS A 191 2.38 10.67 8.20
C HIS A 191 2.14 11.59 6.99
N GLY A 192 1.82 12.87 7.21
CA GLY A 192 1.30 13.76 6.18
C GLY A 192 -0.20 13.52 5.93
N ASP A 193 -0.63 13.69 4.68
CA ASP A 193 -1.98 13.29 4.25
C ASP A 193 -1.99 11.77 4.02
N ALA A 194 -2.79 11.04 4.80
CA ALA A 194 -2.72 9.59 4.82
C ALA A 194 -4.07 8.93 5.13
N VAL A 195 -4.17 7.64 4.80
CA VAL A 195 -5.30 6.80 5.20
C VAL A 195 -5.23 6.58 6.71
N LYS A 196 -6.33 6.86 7.41
CA LYS A 196 -6.51 6.59 8.83
C LYS A 196 -7.31 5.33 9.08
N ASP A 197 -8.36 5.09 8.28
CA ASP A 197 -9.26 3.96 8.46
C ASP A 197 -9.63 3.32 7.11
N VAL A 198 -9.69 1.99 7.10
CA VAL A 198 -10.30 1.23 6.01
C VAL A 198 -11.54 0.53 6.56
N ALA A 199 -12.72 1.00 6.15
CA ALA A 199 -13.98 0.55 6.71
C ALA A 199 -14.57 -0.63 5.93
N PHE A 200 -15.20 -1.56 6.64
CA PHE A 200 -15.84 -2.74 6.07
C PHE A 200 -17.33 -2.74 6.38
N GLU A 201 -18.17 -2.96 5.36
CA GLU A 201 -19.59 -3.22 5.60
C GLU A 201 -19.73 -4.67 6.07
N VAL A 202 -20.45 -4.89 7.15
CA VAL A 202 -20.72 -6.21 7.73
C VAL A 202 -22.20 -6.38 8.05
N ASP A 203 -22.67 -7.62 8.10
CA ASP A 203 -24.06 -7.91 8.46
C ASP A 203 -24.38 -7.68 9.95
N ASP A 204 -23.41 -7.88 10.84
CA ASP A 204 -23.56 -7.73 12.29
C ASP A 204 -22.28 -7.14 12.90
N VAL A 205 -22.32 -5.85 13.23
CA VAL A 205 -21.16 -5.15 13.84
C VAL A 205 -20.87 -5.66 15.24
N GLU A 206 -21.89 -5.95 16.04
CA GLU A 206 -21.71 -6.34 17.44
C GLU A 206 -21.02 -7.69 17.54
N ALA A 207 -21.41 -8.64 16.68
CA ALA A 207 -20.84 -9.97 16.66
C ALA A 207 -19.39 -9.97 16.15
N VAL A 208 -19.09 -9.30 15.04
CA VAL A 208 -17.71 -9.19 14.51
C VAL A 208 -16.79 -8.46 15.50
N TYR A 209 -17.25 -7.35 16.08
CA TYR A 209 -16.46 -6.62 17.07
C TYR A 209 -16.20 -7.46 18.33
N SER A 210 -17.22 -8.13 18.87
CA SER A 210 -17.08 -8.94 20.08
C SER A 210 -16.13 -10.12 19.88
N GLU A 211 -16.14 -10.74 18.69
CA GLU A 211 -15.17 -11.77 18.30
C GLU A 211 -13.76 -11.20 18.26
N ALA A 212 -13.57 -10.06 17.60
CA ALA A 212 -12.27 -9.42 17.47
C ALA A 212 -11.66 -9.10 18.85
N ILE A 213 -12.43 -8.51 19.77
CA ILE A 213 -11.96 -8.20 21.13
C ILE A 213 -11.61 -9.49 21.89
N ARG A 214 -12.42 -10.55 21.75
CA ARG A 214 -12.15 -11.84 22.42
C ARG A 214 -10.85 -12.47 21.93
N ASN A 215 -10.51 -12.25 20.67
CA ASN A 215 -9.27 -12.73 20.04
C ASN A 215 -8.11 -11.72 20.15
N GLY A 216 -8.22 -10.74 21.05
CA GLY A 216 -7.11 -9.85 21.41
C GLY A 216 -7.00 -8.55 20.62
N ALA A 217 -7.97 -8.22 19.77
CA ALA A 217 -8.00 -6.93 19.10
C ALA A 217 -8.15 -5.78 20.10
N ILE A 218 -7.54 -4.65 19.80
CA ILE A 218 -7.68 -3.43 20.60
C ILE A 218 -8.88 -2.64 20.05
N GLY A 219 -9.93 -2.53 20.86
CA GLY A 219 -11.09 -1.70 20.57
C GLY A 219 -10.75 -0.21 20.67
N VAL A 220 -11.01 0.54 19.60
CA VAL A 220 -10.91 2.01 19.57
C VAL A 220 -12.25 2.62 19.92
N ARG A 221 -13.34 2.07 19.39
CA ARG A 221 -14.72 2.46 19.71
C ARG A 221 -15.61 1.23 19.73
N SER A 222 -16.24 0.97 20.88
CA SER A 222 -17.27 -0.06 21.03
C SER A 222 -18.48 0.22 20.12
N PRO A 223 -19.30 -0.80 19.79
CA PRO A 223 -20.48 -0.63 18.95
C PRO A 223 -21.37 0.52 19.42
N ILE A 224 -21.63 1.46 18.52
CA ILE A 224 -22.55 2.57 18.72
C ILE A 224 -23.63 2.55 17.64
N ARG A 225 -24.85 2.92 18.03
CA ARG A 225 -25.99 3.10 17.12
C ARG A 225 -26.23 4.58 16.93
N GLU A 226 -26.10 5.04 15.70
CA GLU A 226 -26.39 6.42 15.31
C GLU A 226 -27.62 6.45 14.42
N LYS A 227 -28.51 7.42 14.66
CA LYS A 227 -29.80 7.51 13.98
C LYS A 227 -30.07 8.93 13.50
N ASP A 228 -30.61 9.04 12.29
CA ASP A 228 -31.19 10.27 11.74
C ASP A 228 -32.47 9.96 10.95
N GLU A 229 -32.94 10.91 10.13
CA GLU A 229 -34.12 10.76 9.27
C GLU A 229 -33.97 9.64 8.22
N GLY A 230 -32.74 9.30 7.84
CA GLY A 230 -32.41 8.25 6.90
C GLY A 230 -32.45 6.84 7.50
N GLY A 231 -32.53 6.69 8.82
CA GLY A 231 -32.55 5.40 9.51
C GLY A 231 -31.44 5.27 10.56
N GLU A 232 -31.02 4.04 10.83
CA GLU A 232 -29.98 3.71 11.81
C GLU A 232 -28.76 3.08 11.12
N VAL A 233 -27.57 3.38 11.65
CA VAL A 233 -26.31 2.72 11.30
C VAL A 233 -25.61 2.31 12.61
N ILE A 234 -25.09 1.09 12.65
CA ILE A 234 -24.22 0.64 13.74
C ILE A 234 -22.78 0.73 13.28
N THR A 235 -21.89 1.27 14.11
CA THR A 235 -20.45 1.25 13.85
C THR A 235 -19.64 0.84 15.06
N ALA A 236 -18.52 0.15 14.82
CA ALA A 236 -17.50 -0.11 15.82
C ALA A 236 -16.12 -0.02 15.16
N THR A 237 -15.08 0.32 15.93
CA THR A 237 -13.73 0.54 15.39
C THR A 237 -12.71 -0.24 16.18
N VAL A 238 -11.86 -0.99 15.48
CA VAL A 238 -10.71 -1.73 16.04
C VAL A 238 -9.41 -1.21 15.45
N LYS A 239 -8.33 -1.28 16.23
CA LYS A 239 -6.98 -0.96 15.76
C LYS A 239 -6.39 -2.14 14.97
N THR A 240 -5.62 -1.85 13.92
CA THR A 240 -4.77 -2.83 13.20
C THR A 240 -3.30 -2.37 13.24
N TYR A 241 -2.53 -2.52 12.15
CA TYR A 241 -1.15 -2.07 12.03
C TYR A 241 -0.96 -0.55 12.13
N GLY A 242 0.18 -0.14 12.70
CA GLY A 242 0.56 1.26 12.86
C GLY A 242 -0.50 2.09 13.58
N ASP A 243 -0.88 3.22 12.97
CA ASP A 243 -1.97 4.09 13.42
C ASP A 243 -3.29 3.84 12.66
N THR A 244 -3.35 2.81 11.82
CA THR A 244 -4.50 2.46 10.98
C THR A 244 -5.57 1.73 11.79
N THR A 245 -6.84 2.02 11.49
CA THR A 245 -8.00 1.36 12.10
C THR A 245 -8.90 0.70 11.06
N HIS A 246 -9.76 -0.19 11.52
CA HIS A 246 -10.88 -0.72 10.76
C HIS A 246 -12.19 -0.36 11.44
N THR A 247 -13.05 0.36 10.73
CA THR A 247 -14.41 0.62 11.15
C THR A 247 -15.35 -0.40 10.50
N LEU A 248 -16.03 -1.19 11.33
CA LEU A 248 -17.12 -2.07 10.93
C LEU A 248 -18.40 -1.24 10.82
N VAL A 249 -19.15 -1.43 9.74
CA VAL A 249 -20.36 -0.65 9.46
C VAL A 249 -21.52 -1.59 9.11
N GLU A 250 -22.60 -1.48 9.87
CA GLU A 250 -23.87 -2.14 9.56
C GLU A 250 -24.88 -1.07 9.13
N ARG A 251 -25.25 -1.09 7.83
CA ARG A 251 -26.11 -0.06 7.20
C ARG A 251 -27.55 -0.51 6.98
N ARG A 252 -27.97 -1.61 7.59
CA ARG A 252 -29.20 -2.31 7.19
C ARG A 252 -30.42 -1.39 7.26
N GLY A 253 -30.93 -1.00 6.08
CA GLY A 253 -32.12 -0.15 5.96
C GLY A 253 -31.86 1.36 6.03
N TYR A 254 -30.62 1.80 6.14
CA TYR A 254 -30.25 3.22 6.09
C TYR A 254 -30.39 3.78 4.67
N ARG A 255 -31.05 4.95 4.54
CA ARG A 255 -31.33 5.65 3.27
C ARG A 255 -30.85 7.10 3.25
N GLY A 256 -30.09 7.50 4.26
CA GLY A 256 -29.45 8.82 4.29
C GLY A 256 -28.36 8.95 3.23
N ALA A 257 -27.79 10.15 3.12
CA ALA A 257 -26.83 10.47 2.05
C ALA A 257 -25.53 9.66 2.14
N PHE A 258 -25.06 9.41 3.35
CA PHE A 258 -23.88 8.59 3.61
C PHE A 258 -23.95 7.95 5.00
N LEU A 259 -23.67 8.71 6.07
CA LEU A 259 -23.79 8.25 7.47
C LEU A 259 -24.55 9.30 8.27
N PRO A 260 -25.13 8.93 9.44
CA PRO A 260 -25.72 9.90 10.35
C PRO A 260 -24.82 11.12 10.62
N GLY A 261 -25.43 12.30 10.58
CA GLY A 261 -24.73 13.58 10.75
C GLY A 261 -24.04 14.13 9.49
N TYR A 262 -24.08 13.41 8.37
CA TYR A 262 -23.73 13.95 7.05
C TYR A 262 -24.99 14.45 6.34
N ARG A 263 -24.87 15.58 5.64
CA ARG A 263 -25.89 16.05 4.69
C ARG A 263 -25.48 15.75 3.24
N PRO A 264 -26.41 15.60 2.29
CA PRO A 264 -26.09 15.59 0.88
C PRO A 264 -25.22 16.79 0.48
N ALA A 265 -24.15 16.55 -0.28
CA ALA A 265 -23.30 17.63 -0.73
C ALA A 265 -23.98 18.45 -1.84
N THR A 266 -23.93 19.78 -1.74
CA THR A 266 -24.66 20.71 -2.63
C THR A 266 -23.82 21.31 -3.77
N ALA A 267 -22.58 20.86 -3.96
CA ALA A 267 -21.64 21.52 -4.88
C ALA A 267 -21.99 21.28 -6.37
N VAL A 268 -22.14 22.38 -7.12
CA VAL A 268 -22.18 22.38 -8.60
C VAL A 268 -20.78 22.05 -9.11
N GLN A 269 -20.66 20.99 -9.90
CA GLN A 269 -19.39 20.39 -10.31
C GLN A 269 -18.90 20.92 -11.67
N PRO A 270 -17.69 21.52 -11.76
CA PRO A 270 -17.01 21.75 -13.04
C PRO A 270 -16.63 20.46 -13.77
N THR A 271 -16.69 19.30 -13.09
CA THR A 271 -16.25 18.00 -13.61
C THR A 271 -17.12 17.45 -14.73
N THR A 272 -18.30 18.02 -14.99
CA THR A 272 -19.14 17.67 -16.13
C THR A 272 -18.48 17.96 -17.48
N LEU A 273 -17.49 18.86 -17.51
CA LEU A 273 -16.70 19.19 -18.70
C LEU A 273 -15.46 18.30 -18.88
N LEU A 274 -15.13 17.45 -17.90
CA LEU A 274 -13.94 16.60 -17.92
C LEU A 274 -14.29 15.18 -18.42
N PRO A 275 -13.38 14.50 -19.12
CA PRO A 275 -13.65 13.18 -19.69
C PRO A 275 -13.95 12.16 -18.57
N PRO A 276 -15.04 11.37 -18.64
CA PRO A 276 -15.52 10.60 -17.50
C PRO A 276 -14.57 9.46 -17.10
N ILE A 277 -14.47 9.17 -15.81
CA ILE A 277 -13.76 8.00 -15.28
C ILE A 277 -14.78 7.17 -14.53
N THR A 278 -14.91 5.89 -14.88
CA THR A 278 -15.83 4.96 -14.23
C THR A 278 -15.03 3.99 -13.38
N LEU A 279 -15.22 4.08 -12.07
CA LEU A 279 -14.70 3.12 -11.11
C LEU A 279 -15.86 2.26 -10.59
N GLU A 280 -15.59 1.00 -10.30
CA GLU A 280 -16.62 0.03 -9.93
C GLU A 280 -16.65 -0.19 -8.42
N ALA A 281 -15.49 -0.47 -7.81
CA ALA A 281 -15.31 -0.75 -6.39
C ALA A 281 -13.83 -0.64 -6.00
N ILE A 282 -13.55 -0.61 -4.69
CA ILE A 282 -12.21 -0.86 -4.17
C ILE A 282 -11.92 -2.36 -4.37
N ASP A 283 -10.80 -2.68 -5.01
CA ASP A 283 -10.39 -4.06 -5.25
C ASP A 283 -9.63 -4.61 -4.05
N HIS A 284 -8.66 -3.84 -3.55
CA HIS A 284 -7.85 -4.17 -2.38
C HIS A 284 -7.15 -2.91 -1.82
N CYS A 285 -6.70 -2.98 -0.57
CA CYS A 285 -5.85 -1.96 0.06
C CYS A 285 -4.61 -2.65 0.64
N VAL A 286 -3.42 -2.08 0.39
CA VAL A 286 -2.14 -2.71 0.77
C VAL A 286 -1.52 -2.02 1.96
N GLY A 287 -1.16 -2.78 3.00
CA GLY A 287 -0.52 -2.28 4.21
C GLY A 287 0.96 -2.65 4.28
N ASN A 288 1.84 -1.66 4.33
CA ASN A 288 3.28 -1.88 4.55
C ASN A 288 3.59 -1.94 6.04
N GLN A 289 4.43 -2.90 6.43
CA GLN A 289 4.91 -3.16 7.78
C GLN A 289 6.43 -2.94 7.87
N ASP A 290 6.96 -2.76 9.07
CA ASP A 290 8.41 -2.72 9.27
C ASP A 290 9.02 -4.14 9.26
N TRP A 291 10.34 -4.23 9.39
CA TRP A 291 11.09 -5.48 9.40
C TRP A 291 10.57 -6.47 10.46
N GLY A 292 10.09 -7.63 10.01
CA GLY A 292 9.65 -8.72 10.88
C GLY A 292 8.24 -8.55 11.44
N GLU A 293 7.48 -7.54 10.99
CA GLU A 293 6.13 -7.25 11.47
C GLU A 293 5.01 -7.82 10.57
N MET A 294 5.32 -8.35 9.37
CA MET A 294 4.29 -8.86 8.44
C MET A 294 3.49 -10.01 9.04
N GLU A 295 4.16 -10.98 9.68
CA GLU A 295 3.48 -12.15 10.26
C GLU A 295 2.56 -11.75 11.42
N ASP A 296 2.99 -10.81 12.28
CA ASP A 296 2.16 -10.30 13.37
C ASP A 296 0.91 -9.57 12.85
N ALA A 297 1.06 -8.80 11.76
CA ALA A 297 -0.07 -8.16 11.09
C ALA A 297 -1.01 -9.19 10.43
N CYS A 298 -0.48 -10.24 9.81
CA CYS A 298 -1.30 -11.32 9.25
C CYS A 298 -2.05 -12.10 10.33
N ASP A 299 -1.37 -12.44 11.42
CA ASP A 299 -1.94 -13.10 12.59
C ASP A 299 -3.10 -12.30 13.19
N TYR A 300 -3.01 -10.97 13.20
CA TYR A 300 -4.11 -10.10 13.59
C TYR A 300 -5.34 -10.32 12.69
N TYR A 301 -5.19 -10.31 11.37
CA TYR A 301 -6.31 -10.52 10.45
C TYR A 301 -6.94 -11.92 10.62
N GLU A 302 -6.13 -12.96 10.81
CA GLU A 302 -6.62 -14.33 11.02
C GLU A 302 -7.40 -14.45 12.34
N LYS A 303 -6.81 -13.99 13.44
CA LYS A 303 -7.35 -14.19 14.79
C LYS A 303 -8.49 -13.22 15.09
N ALA A 304 -8.28 -11.92 14.83
CA ALA A 304 -9.25 -10.89 15.21
C ALA A 304 -10.41 -10.78 14.22
N LEU A 305 -10.14 -10.86 12.91
CA LEU A 305 -11.15 -10.57 11.89
C LEU A 305 -11.65 -11.81 11.16
N GLY A 306 -11.07 -12.99 11.45
CA GLY A 306 -11.46 -14.27 10.84
C GLY A 306 -11.07 -14.36 9.36
N PHE A 307 -10.07 -13.60 8.92
CA PHE A 307 -9.57 -13.65 7.55
C PHE A 307 -8.71 -14.90 7.35
N HIS A 308 -8.46 -15.27 6.09
CA HIS A 308 -7.51 -16.33 5.73
C HIS A 308 -6.41 -15.80 4.82
N ARG A 309 -5.24 -16.46 4.86
CA ARG A 309 -4.18 -16.23 3.88
C ARG A 309 -4.64 -16.72 2.51
N PHE A 310 -4.86 -15.79 1.61
CA PHE A 310 -5.37 -16.04 0.26
C PHE A 310 -4.23 -16.32 -0.74
N TRP A 311 -3.13 -15.59 -0.61
CA TRP A 311 -1.99 -15.68 -1.50
C TRP A 311 -0.74 -15.17 -0.78
N SER A 312 0.44 -15.69 -1.16
CA SER A 312 1.71 -15.23 -0.60
C SER A 312 2.81 -15.30 -1.64
N VAL A 313 3.79 -14.43 -1.50
CA VAL A 313 5.01 -14.36 -2.29
C VAL A 313 6.17 -14.04 -1.38
N ASP A 314 7.25 -14.79 -1.54
CA ASP A 314 8.50 -14.57 -0.82
C ASP A 314 9.50 -13.77 -1.67
N ASP A 315 10.67 -13.53 -1.09
CA ASP A 315 11.77 -12.78 -1.70
C ASP A 315 12.43 -13.54 -2.87
N LYS A 316 12.21 -14.85 -2.98
CA LYS A 316 12.69 -15.65 -4.12
C LYS A 316 11.77 -15.48 -5.32
N ASP A 317 10.48 -15.26 -5.06
CA ASP A 317 9.48 -14.98 -6.09
C ASP A 317 9.48 -13.49 -6.50
N ILE A 318 9.78 -12.58 -5.57
CA ILE A 318 9.79 -11.12 -5.80
C ILE A 318 11.12 -10.50 -5.34
N CYS A 319 12.09 -10.53 -6.25
CA CYS A 319 13.31 -9.74 -6.15
C CYS A 319 13.67 -9.12 -7.50
N THR A 320 14.17 -7.88 -7.47
CA THR A 320 14.98 -7.32 -8.55
C THR A 320 16.45 -7.66 -8.29
N ASP A 321 17.34 -7.22 -9.17
CA ASP A 321 18.78 -7.31 -8.89
C ASP A 321 19.22 -6.48 -7.67
N PHE A 322 18.35 -5.59 -7.15
CA PHE A 322 18.65 -4.58 -6.15
C PHE A 322 17.79 -4.67 -4.88
N SER A 323 16.49 -4.90 -4.95
CA SER A 323 15.60 -4.96 -3.77
C SER A 323 14.61 -6.12 -3.82
N ALA A 324 13.99 -6.41 -2.67
CA ALA A 324 12.99 -7.47 -2.52
C ALA A 324 11.93 -7.05 -1.48
N LEU A 325 10.81 -7.79 -1.46
CA LEU A 325 9.85 -7.78 -0.36
C LEU A 325 9.21 -9.16 -0.19
N LYS A 326 8.51 -9.33 0.93
CA LYS A 326 7.53 -10.41 1.08
C LYS A 326 6.14 -9.82 1.16
N SER A 327 5.16 -10.55 0.63
CA SER A 327 3.76 -10.14 0.69
C SER A 327 2.86 -11.31 1.02
N ILE A 328 1.90 -11.09 1.90
CA ILE A 328 0.83 -12.03 2.22
C ILE A 328 -0.50 -11.30 2.06
N VAL A 329 -1.40 -11.88 1.28
CA VAL A 329 -2.74 -11.35 1.08
C VAL A 329 -3.68 -11.99 2.07
N MET A 330 -4.24 -11.16 2.95
CA MET A 330 -5.32 -11.55 3.84
C MET A 330 -6.66 -11.32 3.16
N ALA A 331 -7.57 -12.29 3.20
CA ALA A 331 -8.91 -12.14 2.62
C ALA A 331 -10.00 -12.44 3.64
N SER A 332 -11.14 -11.74 3.53
CA SER A 332 -12.34 -12.11 4.30
C SER A 332 -12.79 -13.53 3.94
N PRO A 333 -13.59 -14.22 4.79
CA PRO A 333 -14.04 -15.59 4.52
C PRO A 333 -14.69 -15.81 3.14
N ASN A 334 -15.35 -14.77 2.62
CA ASN A 334 -15.99 -14.77 1.30
C ASN A 334 -15.18 -14.04 0.22
N GLU A 335 -13.95 -13.64 0.53
CA GLU A 335 -12.96 -13.03 -0.34
C GLU A 335 -13.39 -11.71 -0.98
N LEU A 336 -14.41 -11.04 -0.43
CA LEU A 336 -14.85 -9.72 -0.90
C LEU A 336 -13.93 -8.59 -0.44
N VAL A 337 -13.24 -8.76 0.68
CA VAL A 337 -12.19 -7.85 1.18
C VAL A 337 -10.85 -8.54 1.04
N LYS A 338 -9.85 -7.85 0.49
CA LYS A 338 -8.48 -8.37 0.34
C LYS A 338 -7.44 -7.33 0.76
N MET A 339 -6.63 -7.65 1.74
CA MET A 339 -5.61 -6.78 2.33
C MET A 339 -4.22 -7.41 2.15
N PRO A 340 -3.50 -7.12 1.06
CA PRO A 340 -2.08 -7.45 0.96
C PRO A 340 -1.26 -6.74 2.05
N ILE A 341 -0.42 -7.50 2.74
CA ILE A 341 0.45 -7.03 3.81
C ILE A 341 1.89 -7.28 3.37
N ASN A 342 2.70 -6.22 3.32
CA ASN A 342 4.08 -6.29 2.86
C ASN A 342 5.07 -6.03 4.00
N GLU A 343 6.23 -6.67 3.95
CA GLU A 343 7.43 -6.27 4.71
C GLU A 343 8.65 -6.12 3.79
N PRO A 344 9.65 -5.31 4.18
CA PRO A 344 10.94 -5.28 3.50
C PRO A 344 11.60 -6.66 3.47
N ALA A 345 12.34 -6.95 2.41
CA ALA A 345 13.23 -8.11 2.36
C ALA A 345 14.65 -7.68 1.95
N HIS A 346 15.63 -8.50 2.30
CA HIS A 346 17.04 -8.17 2.06
C HIS A 346 17.35 -8.16 0.56
N GLY A 347 17.88 -7.04 0.07
CA GLY A 347 18.41 -6.86 -1.27
C GLY A 347 19.80 -6.22 -1.27
N LYS A 348 20.37 -5.94 -2.45
CA LYS A 348 21.61 -5.15 -2.57
C LYS A 348 21.43 -3.68 -2.19
N LYS A 349 20.19 -3.19 -2.18
CA LYS A 349 19.78 -1.81 -2.00
C LYS A 349 18.55 -1.73 -1.09
N LYS A 350 18.22 -0.52 -0.63
CA LYS A 350 17.08 -0.27 0.25
C LYS A 350 15.77 -0.68 -0.43
N SER A 351 14.93 -1.44 0.28
CA SER A 351 13.61 -1.82 -0.22
C SER A 351 12.70 -0.59 -0.31
N GLN A 352 11.87 -0.51 -1.35
CA GLN A 352 10.81 0.51 -1.45
C GLN A 352 9.82 0.47 -0.27
N ILE A 353 9.68 -0.69 0.39
CA ILE A 353 8.86 -0.82 1.60
C ILE A 353 9.54 -0.09 2.76
N GLU A 354 10.87 -0.19 2.87
CA GLU A 354 11.65 0.57 3.84
C GLU A 354 11.62 2.07 3.54
N GLU A 355 11.70 2.50 2.27
CA GLU A 355 11.47 3.92 1.90
C GLU A 355 10.09 4.39 2.38
N TYR A 356 9.04 3.60 2.16
CA TYR A 356 7.71 3.95 2.67
C TYR A 356 7.74 4.15 4.19
N ILE A 357 8.32 3.21 4.96
CA ILE A 357 8.35 3.28 6.43
C ILE A 357 9.12 4.53 6.90
N ASP A 358 10.24 4.87 6.26
CA ASP A 358 11.05 6.05 6.59
C ASP A 358 10.26 7.36 6.47
N PHE A 359 9.52 7.53 5.36
CA PHE A 359 8.80 8.77 5.05
C PHE A 359 7.38 8.82 5.62
N PHE A 360 6.76 7.65 5.87
CA PHE A 360 5.48 7.54 6.55
C PHE A 360 5.65 7.63 8.06
N GLY A 361 6.77 7.19 8.62
CA GLY A 361 7.00 7.13 10.07
C GLY A 361 6.34 5.92 10.75
N GLY A 362 6.33 4.76 10.08
CA GLY A 362 5.80 3.49 10.59
C GLY A 362 4.90 2.74 9.60
N ALA A 363 4.21 1.70 10.07
CA ALA A 363 3.29 0.91 9.26
C ALA A 363 2.03 1.69 8.84
N GLY A 364 1.51 1.41 7.64
CA GLY A 364 0.31 2.05 7.12
C GLY A 364 -0.08 1.61 5.70
N VAL A 365 -1.16 2.20 5.17
CA VAL A 365 -1.65 1.88 3.82
C VAL A 365 -0.74 2.51 2.76
N GLN A 366 -0.11 1.67 1.94
CA GLN A 366 0.72 2.08 0.82
C GLN A 366 -0.11 2.43 -0.42
N HIS A 367 -1.08 1.60 -0.78
CA HIS A 367 -1.91 1.89 -1.95
C HIS A 367 -3.31 1.32 -1.85
N ILE A 368 -4.17 1.89 -2.69
CA ILE A 368 -5.57 1.49 -2.85
C ILE A 368 -5.79 1.18 -4.32
N ALA A 369 -6.23 -0.04 -4.60
CA ALA A 369 -6.56 -0.46 -5.94
C ALA A 369 -8.03 -0.20 -6.24
N LEU A 370 -8.28 0.50 -7.34
CA LEU A 370 -9.60 0.94 -7.78
C LEU A 370 -9.97 0.16 -9.05
N ARG A 371 -10.98 -0.70 -8.92
CA ARG A 371 -11.41 -1.56 -10.02
C ARG A 371 -12.17 -0.77 -11.08
N THR A 372 -11.92 -1.08 -12.34
CA THR A 372 -12.69 -0.61 -13.48
C THR A 372 -12.97 -1.75 -14.47
N VAL A 373 -13.97 -1.54 -15.32
CA VAL A 373 -14.36 -2.47 -16.39
C VAL A 373 -13.81 -2.05 -17.76
N ASP A 374 -13.21 -0.85 -17.85
CA ASP A 374 -12.55 -0.33 -19.05
C ASP A 374 -11.33 0.50 -18.64
N ILE A 375 -10.21 -0.20 -18.41
CA ILE A 375 -8.95 0.40 -17.97
C ILE A 375 -8.32 1.29 -19.03
N ILE A 376 -8.53 1.01 -20.32
CA ILE A 376 -8.02 1.86 -21.40
C ILE A 376 -8.64 3.25 -21.30
N SER A 377 -9.97 3.32 -21.25
CA SER A 377 -10.67 4.60 -21.11
C SER A 377 -10.36 5.27 -19.77
N ALA A 378 -10.34 4.51 -18.67
CA ALA A 378 -10.04 5.04 -17.34
C ALA A 378 -8.64 5.68 -17.28
N VAL A 379 -7.59 4.94 -17.68
CA VAL A 379 -6.20 5.44 -17.67
C VAL A 379 -6.02 6.60 -18.64
N ALA A 380 -6.58 6.53 -19.85
CA ALA A 380 -6.50 7.63 -20.81
C ALA A 380 -7.10 8.92 -20.23
N ASN A 381 -8.26 8.83 -19.57
CA ASN A 381 -8.96 9.98 -19.01
C ASN A 381 -8.31 10.49 -17.72
N LEU A 382 -7.75 9.60 -16.89
CA LEU A 382 -6.93 9.97 -15.74
C LEU A 382 -5.69 10.76 -16.19
N LYS A 383 -4.96 10.28 -17.21
CA LYS A 383 -3.83 11.01 -17.80
C LYS A 383 -4.25 12.35 -18.38
N ALA A 384 -5.38 12.40 -19.11
CA ALA A 384 -5.91 13.64 -19.67
C ALA A 384 -6.31 14.67 -18.61
N ARG A 385 -6.68 14.21 -17.41
CA ARG A 385 -6.97 15.06 -16.26
C ARG A 385 -5.72 15.47 -15.47
N GLY A 386 -4.55 14.91 -15.77
CA GLY A 386 -3.28 15.25 -15.13
C GLY A 386 -2.80 14.28 -14.05
N VAL A 387 -3.39 13.08 -13.94
CA VAL A 387 -2.83 12.03 -13.07
C VAL A 387 -1.54 11.50 -13.68
N GLU A 388 -0.48 11.52 -12.88
CA GLU A 388 0.82 10.95 -13.24
C GLU A 388 0.88 9.47 -12.86
N PHE A 389 1.45 8.66 -13.77
CA PHE A 389 1.65 7.23 -13.57
C PHE A 389 3.12 6.88 -13.67
N ILE A 390 3.48 5.73 -13.11
CA ILE A 390 4.81 5.16 -13.31
C ILE A 390 5.07 4.89 -14.80
N SER A 391 6.35 4.90 -15.18
CA SER A 391 6.78 4.58 -16.54
C SER A 391 7.25 3.13 -16.64
N VAL A 392 6.76 2.42 -17.65
CA VAL A 392 7.08 1.01 -17.93
C VAL A 392 7.96 0.98 -19.19
N PRO A 393 9.10 0.25 -19.19
CA PRO A 393 10.01 0.25 -20.32
C PRO A 393 9.46 -0.55 -21.51
N GLU A 394 9.77 -0.15 -22.74
CA GLU A 394 9.34 -0.87 -23.96
C GLU A 394 9.72 -2.36 -23.95
N THR A 395 10.86 -2.70 -23.35
CA THR A 395 11.35 -4.09 -23.20
C THR A 395 10.39 -5.00 -22.42
N TYR A 396 9.57 -4.44 -21.53
CA TYR A 396 8.50 -5.18 -20.85
C TYR A 396 7.47 -5.68 -21.87
N TYR A 397 7.01 -4.81 -22.77
CA TYR A 397 5.99 -5.13 -23.77
C TYR A 397 6.51 -6.14 -24.79
N ASP A 398 7.77 -6.03 -25.21
CA ASP A 398 8.42 -7.04 -26.04
C ASP A 398 8.43 -8.44 -25.40
N THR A 399 8.72 -8.48 -24.10
CA THR A 399 8.74 -9.73 -23.32
C THR A 399 7.32 -10.28 -23.13
N MET A 400 6.37 -9.40 -22.84
CA MET A 400 4.97 -9.77 -22.63
C MET A 400 4.32 -10.29 -23.92
N ARG A 401 4.62 -9.69 -25.09
CA ARG A 401 4.17 -10.22 -26.40
C ARG A 401 4.63 -11.66 -26.60
N LYS A 402 5.88 -11.99 -26.24
CA LYS A 402 6.40 -13.37 -26.33
C LYS A 402 5.69 -14.30 -25.34
N ARG A 403 5.46 -13.85 -24.09
CA ARG A 403 4.72 -14.63 -23.08
C ARG A 403 3.28 -14.93 -23.53
N LEU A 404 2.57 -13.94 -24.06
CA LEU A 404 1.21 -14.10 -24.57
C LEU A 404 1.16 -15.00 -25.81
N ALA A 405 2.12 -14.86 -26.74
CA ALA A 405 2.20 -15.74 -27.91
C ALA A 405 2.44 -17.22 -27.55
N ALA A 406 3.07 -17.49 -26.39
CA ALA A 406 3.25 -18.83 -25.85
C ALA A 406 2.07 -19.31 -24.96
N SER A 407 1.09 -18.44 -24.68
CA SER A 407 -0.06 -18.72 -23.83
C SER A 407 -1.32 -18.99 -24.65
N LYS A 408 -2.32 -19.60 -24.01
CA LYS A 408 -3.68 -19.74 -24.57
C LYS A 408 -4.56 -18.53 -24.26
N VAL A 409 -4.13 -17.67 -23.34
CA VAL A 409 -4.88 -16.48 -22.92
C VAL A 409 -4.93 -15.48 -24.06
N LYS A 410 -6.12 -14.96 -24.32
CA LYS A 410 -6.35 -13.85 -25.24
C LYS A 410 -6.74 -12.61 -24.45
N VAL A 411 -5.88 -11.60 -24.50
CA VAL A 411 -6.20 -10.26 -24.02
C VAL A 411 -7.14 -9.62 -25.03
N ASN A 412 -8.28 -9.12 -24.57
CA ASN A 412 -9.32 -8.56 -25.44
C ASN A 412 -8.98 -7.14 -25.90
N GLU A 413 -8.24 -6.41 -25.08
CA GLU A 413 -7.79 -5.05 -25.32
C GLU A 413 -6.70 -4.99 -26.40
N ASP A 414 -6.67 -3.89 -27.16
CA ASP A 414 -5.60 -3.65 -28.13
C ASP A 414 -4.25 -3.48 -27.41
N PHE A 415 -3.35 -4.43 -27.64
CA PHE A 415 -2.06 -4.47 -26.96
C PHE A 415 -1.18 -3.25 -27.27
N ALA A 416 -1.27 -2.69 -28.47
CA ALA A 416 -0.55 -1.45 -28.80
C ALA A 416 -1.06 -0.25 -27.98
N THR A 417 -2.36 -0.21 -27.70
CA THR A 417 -2.96 0.77 -26.79
C THR A 417 -2.54 0.55 -25.34
N LEU A 418 -2.47 -0.70 -24.87
CA LEU A 418 -1.96 -1.02 -23.53
C LEU A 418 -0.52 -0.52 -23.36
N GLU A 419 0.34 -0.79 -24.33
CA GLU A 419 1.73 -0.31 -24.37
C GLU A 419 1.82 1.21 -24.36
N ARG A 420 1.10 1.90 -25.25
CA ARG A 420 1.07 3.37 -25.29
C ARG A 420 0.60 4.00 -23.98
N LEU A 421 -0.27 3.31 -23.23
CA LEU A 421 -0.77 3.79 -21.95
C LEU A 421 0.07 3.34 -20.75
N ASN A 422 1.13 2.57 -20.96
CA ASN A 422 1.95 1.94 -19.92
C ASN A 422 1.17 0.94 -19.03
N ILE A 423 0.08 0.35 -19.52
CA ILE A 423 -0.72 -0.61 -18.74
C ILE A 423 0.03 -1.95 -18.68
N LEU A 424 0.16 -2.51 -17.47
CA LEU A 424 0.78 -3.80 -17.22
C LEU A 424 -0.25 -4.92 -17.42
N VAL A 425 0.22 -6.08 -17.89
CA VAL A 425 -0.58 -7.29 -18.13
C VAL A 425 0.02 -8.44 -17.37
N ASP A 426 -0.77 -9.12 -16.53
CA ASP A 426 -0.43 -10.47 -16.07
C ASP A 426 -1.55 -11.44 -16.41
N PHE A 427 -1.25 -12.73 -16.44
CA PHE A 427 -2.23 -13.72 -16.82
C PHE A 427 -1.92 -15.09 -16.22
N ASP A 428 -2.95 -15.91 -16.08
CA ASP A 428 -2.87 -17.31 -15.69
C ASP A 428 -3.72 -18.17 -16.63
N GLU A 429 -3.97 -19.44 -16.29
CA GLU A 429 -4.77 -20.32 -17.16
C GLU A 429 -6.25 -19.91 -17.24
N GLY A 430 -6.76 -19.17 -16.25
CA GLY A 430 -8.16 -18.79 -16.12
C GLY A 430 -8.50 -17.44 -16.75
N GLY A 431 -7.54 -16.52 -16.81
CA GLY A 431 -7.79 -15.15 -17.27
C GLY A 431 -6.57 -14.25 -17.25
N TYR A 432 -6.82 -12.94 -17.25
CA TYR A 432 -5.77 -11.93 -17.19
C TYR A 432 -6.15 -10.73 -16.32
N LEU A 433 -5.12 -10.02 -15.90
CA LEU A 433 -5.14 -8.84 -15.06
C LEU A 433 -4.49 -7.69 -15.80
N LEU A 434 -5.16 -6.54 -15.83
CA LEU A 434 -4.60 -5.28 -16.28
C LEU A 434 -4.46 -4.36 -15.09
N GLN A 435 -3.30 -3.71 -14.94
CA GLN A 435 -3.04 -2.81 -13.81
C GLN A 435 -2.13 -1.65 -14.21
N LEU A 436 -2.27 -0.51 -13.53
CA LEU A 436 -1.35 0.61 -13.63
C LEU A 436 -1.35 1.44 -12.35
N PHE A 437 -0.18 1.86 -11.90
CA PHE A 437 0.02 2.58 -10.65
C PHE A 437 0.32 4.05 -10.90
N THR A 438 -0.32 4.92 -10.13
CA THR A 438 0.03 6.34 -10.11
C THR A 438 1.42 6.52 -9.51
N LYS A 439 2.04 7.68 -9.74
CA LYS A 439 3.08 8.16 -8.81
C LYS A 439 2.45 8.39 -7.42
N PRO A 440 3.26 8.57 -6.37
CA PRO A 440 2.76 9.04 -5.08
C PRO A 440 1.85 10.26 -5.26
N ILE A 441 0.72 10.26 -4.56
CA ILE A 441 -0.28 11.35 -4.67
C ILE A 441 0.07 12.56 -3.80
N MET A 442 1.15 12.47 -3.04
CA MET A 442 1.74 13.50 -2.18
C MET A 442 3.25 13.57 -2.46
N ASP A 443 3.93 14.61 -1.95
CA ASP A 443 5.38 14.73 -2.08
C ASP A 443 6.15 13.62 -1.35
N ARG A 444 5.60 13.13 -0.23
CA ARG A 444 6.15 11.96 0.46
C ARG A 444 5.93 10.72 -0.42
N PRO A 445 6.93 9.84 -0.58
CA PRO A 445 6.81 8.61 -1.37
C PRO A 445 6.02 7.54 -0.60
N THR A 446 4.80 7.86 -0.18
CA THR A 446 3.97 7.02 0.67
C THR A 446 2.78 6.47 -0.12
N VAL A 447 1.64 7.15 -0.08
CA VAL A 447 0.40 6.62 -0.67
C VAL A 447 0.35 6.84 -2.18
N PHE A 448 -0.07 5.83 -2.93
CA PHE A 448 -0.41 5.92 -4.35
C PHE A 448 -1.68 5.11 -4.67
N ILE A 449 -2.17 5.21 -5.90
CA ILE A 449 -3.39 4.54 -6.37
C ILE A 449 -3.05 3.54 -7.47
N GLU A 450 -3.67 2.36 -7.44
CA GLU A 450 -3.68 1.41 -8.54
C GLU A 450 -5.01 1.49 -9.28
N ILE A 451 -4.99 1.46 -10.61
CA ILE A 451 -6.18 1.22 -11.44
C ILE A 451 -6.08 -0.20 -11.97
N ILE A 452 -7.10 -1.00 -11.70
CA ILE A 452 -7.07 -2.44 -11.98
C ILE A 452 -8.32 -2.90 -12.75
N GLN A 453 -8.14 -3.79 -13.72
CA GLN A 453 -9.22 -4.49 -14.40
C GLN A 453 -8.93 -5.99 -14.40
N ARG A 454 -9.90 -6.76 -13.93
CA ARG A 454 -9.83 -8.22 -13.84
C ARG A 454 -10.68 -8.84 -14.94
N ASN A 455 -10.12 -9.77 -15.69
CA ASN A 455 -10.86 -10.61 -16.61
C ASN A 455 -10.64 -12.08 -16.22
N ASN A 456 -11.60 -12.65 -15.47
CA ASN A 456 -11.53 -14.01 -14.93
C ASN A 456 -10.22 -14.33 -14.16
N PHE A 457 -9.70 -13.33 -13.43
CA PHE A 457 -8.43 -13.42 -12.71
C PHE A 457 -8.59 -12.97 -11.25
N SER A 458 -8.31 -13.87 -10.31
CA SER A 458 -8.46 -13.63 -8.86
C SER A 458 -7.15 -13.30 -8.14
N GLY A 459 -5.99 -13.56 -8.76
CA GLY A 459 -4.67 -13.31 -8.17
C GLY A 459 -4.24 -11.83 -8.16
N PHE A 460 -2.99 -11.55 -7.84
CA PHE A 460 -2.46 -10.18 -7.67
C PHE A 460 -1.43 -9.77 -8.72
N GLY A 461 -1.21 -10.60 -9.73
CA GLY A 461 -0.30 -10.29 -10.81
C GLY A 461 1.17 -10.51 -10.43
N ALA A 462 1.49 -11.66 -9.82
CA ALA A 462 2.86 -12.09 -9.45
C ALA A 462 3.91 -11.73 -10.53
N GLY A 463 3.56 -11.98 -11.80
CA GLY A 463 4.43 -11.74 -12.94
C GLY A 463 4.62 -10.27 -13.30
N ASN A 464 3.79 -9.37 -12.78
CA ASN A 464 3.94 -7.92 -12.90
C ASN A 464 4.81 -7.32 -11.79
N PHE A 465 4.91 -7.95 -10.61
CA PHE A 465 5.62 -7.38 -9.46
C PHE A 465 7.05 -7.00 -9.82
N LYS A 466 7.80 -7.85 -10.54
CA LYS A 466 9.17 -7.49 -10.93
C LYS A 466 9.24 -6.19 -11.74
N SER A 467 8.41 -6.05 -12.76
CA SER A 467 8.42 -4.86 -13.64
C SER A 467 7.86 -3.62 -12.95
N LEU A 468 6.88 -3.80 -12.06
CA LEU A 468 6.41 -2.75 -11.16
C LEU A 468 7.55 -2.26 -10.26
N PHE A 469 8.33 -3.16 -9.70
CA PHE A 469 9.41 -2.82 -8.77
C PHE A 469 10.53 -2.11 -9.48
N GLU A 470 10.96 -2.61 -10.64
CA GLU A 470 11.95 -1.91 -11.45
C GLU A 470 11.47 -0.48 -11.83
N ALA A 471 10.16 -0.27 -11.98
CA ALA A 471 9.61 1.07 -12.20
C ALA A 471 9.62 1.95 -10.95
N ILE A 472 9.23 1.42 -9.79
CA ILE A 472 9.23 2.15 -8.52
C ILE A 472 10.67 2.42 -8.05
N GLU A 473 11.60 1.47 -8.21
CA GLU A 473 13.03 1.63 -7.90
C GLU A 473 13.66 2.76 -8.71
N ARG A 474 13.27 2.95 -9.98
CA ARG A 474 13.74 4.10 -10.77
C ARG A 474 13.29 5.42 -10.14
N GLU A 475 12.04 5.49 -9.68
CA GLU A 475 11.51 6.66 -8.98
C GLU A 475 12.20 6.85 -7.61
N GLN A 476 12.48 5.78 -6.87
CA GLN A 476 13.23 5.79 -5.60
C GLN A 476 14.67 6.29 -5.81
N ALA A 477 15.33 5.86 -6.89
CA ALA A 477 16.65 6.33 -7.26
C ALA A 477 16.64 7.82 -7.62
N MET A 478 15.62 8.30 -8.32
CA MET A 478 15.43 9.73 -8.61
C MET A 478 15.25 10.58 -7.34
N ARG A 479 14.66 10.00 -6.29
CA ARG A 479 14.55 10.63 -4.95
C ARG A 479 15.83 10.55 -4.12
N GLY A 480 16.82 9.75 -4.55
CA GLY A 480 18.07 9.56 -3.83
C GLY A 480 18.01 8.51 -2.71
N ASN A 481 17.01 7.62 -2.74
CA ASN A 481 16.70 6.69 -1.65
C ASN A 481 16.96 5.21 -1.98
N LEU A 482 17.59 4.90 -3.13
CA LEU A 482 17.83 3.52 -3.62
C LEU A 482 19.26 3.04 -3.38
#